data_AF-A0A839FQQ7-F1
#
_entry.id   AF-A0A839FQQ7-F1
#
_cell.length_a   1.000
_cell.length_b   1.000
_cell.length_c   1.000
_cell.angle_alpha   90.00
_cell.angle_beta   90.00
_cell.angle_gamma   90.00
#
_symmetry.space_group_name_H-M   'P 1'
#
loop_
_entity.id
_entity.type
_entity.pdbx_description
1 polymer ?
#
loop_
_entity_poly.entity_id
_entity_poly.type
_entity_poly.pdbx_seq_one_letter_code
_entity_poly.pdbx_strand_id
1 'polypeptide(L)'
;MPIEMGVWRLDGATPRRLPAGRLPTEAELETFLEQDSSLLGQQLLVIGRQVRTPQGKWIDLLAMDYEGNLHVLELKRDRTPREVVAQILDYGSWVSTLDRDSVLEIANTHFAATRADLEFEQAFTEIFEAPAPDELNEETTMTIVATSLDDSSERIVTYLREFGVPINAVFFSYLEDDERRYLARSWMASEASSSAPASSRRASKRAEWNGRDWFVTFGDGDHRDWEDARRYGFVSAGGGEWYSRTLRSLPVGARIFVHIPKHGYVGVGVTIGEAIAFSEAEVESDGQRVPLCKQPLAADYEHSDQKPSLDADLAEYVVPVRWETTVPKSEAYWVKGMFANQNSAGKLRQEFTLERLLSHFGIEDE
;
A
#
# COMPACT_ATOMS: atom_id res chain seq x y z
N MET A 1 -5.03 27.34 -10.00
CA MET A 1 -6.51 27.47 -9.95
C MET A 1 -7.04 26.11 -9.54
N PRO A 2 -7.87 26.01 -8.49
CA PRO A 2 -8.42 24.71 -8.12
C PRO A 2 -9.23 24.15 -9.29
N ILE A 3 -8.95 22.91 -9.67
CA ILE A 3 -9.74 22.19 -10.67
C ILE A 3 -11.10 21.93 -10.02
N GLU A 4 -12.13 22.66 -10.43
CA GLU A 4 -13.47 22.48 -9.89
C GLU A 4 -14.10 21.23 -10.51
N MET A 5 -14.23 20.17 -9.72
CA MET A 5 -14.87 18.92 -10.14
C MET A 5 -16.37 19.16 -10.34
N GLY A 6 -16.87 18.82 -11.52
CA GLY A 6 -18.30 18.77 -11.83
C GLY A 6 -18.80 17.33 -11.84
N VAL A 7 -19.97 17.09 -11.25
CA VAL A 7 -20.68 15.81 -11.33
C VAL A 7 -22.06 16.08 -11.93
N TRP A 8 -22.49 15.23 -12.88
CA TRP A 8 -23.78 15.38 -13.56
C TRP A 8 -24.62 14.11 -13.43
N ARG A 9 -25.92 14.28 -13.16
CA ARG A 9 -26.94 13.23 -13.24
C ARG A 9 -27.41 13.08 -14.70
N LEU A 10 -27.53 11.84 -15.19
CA LEU A 10 -27.81 11.52 -16.60
C LEU A 10 -29.14 10.77 -16.85
N ASP A 11 -30.04 10.70 -15.87
CA ASP A 11 -31.28 9.91 -15.96
C ASP A 11 -32.44 10.59 -16.74
N GLY A 12 -32.11 11.54 -17.62
CA GLY A 12 -33.05 12.24 -18.49
C GLY A 12 -32.38 12.77 -19.77
N ALA A 13 -33.15 13.46 -20.61
CA ALA A 13 -32.66 13.97 -21.91
C ALA A 13 -31.58 15.06 -21.79
N THR A 14 -31.45 15.68 -20.61
CA THR A 14 -30.49 16.76 -20.35
C THR A 14 -29.67 16.44 -19.09
N PRO A 15 -28.33 16.40 -19.19
CA PRO A 15 -27.46 16.29 -18.03
C PRO A 15 -27.70 17.42 -17.03
N ARG A 16 -27.87 17.07 -15.74
CA ARG A 16 -28.05 18.06 -14.66
C ARG A 16 -26.84 18.04 -13.74
N ARG A 17 -26.12 19.16 -13.64
CA ARG A 17 -25.00 19.30 -12.69
C ARG A 17 -25.54 19.21 -11.27
N LEU A 18 -24.91 18.40 -10.42
CA LEU A 18 -25.24 18.32 -9.01
C LEU A 18 -24.78 19.60 -8.30
N PRO A 19 -25.66 20.26 -7.52
CA PRO A 19 -25.26 21.42 -6.71
C PRO A 19 -24.36 20.99 -5.54
N ALA A 20 -23.56 21.94 -5.04
CA ALA A 20 -22.84 21.77 -3.80
C ALA A 20 -23.83 21.56 -2.64
N GLY A 21 -23.62 20.50 -1.88
CA GLY A 21 -24.40 20.14 -0.71
C GLY A 21 -23.91 20.83 0.56
N ARG A 22 -24.63 20.63 1.66
CA ARG A 22 -24.20 21.10 2.98
C ARG A 22 -22.97 20.32 3.43
N LEU A 23 -21.92 21.06 3.77
CA LEU A 23 -20.71 20.48 4.36
C LEU A 23 -21.06 19.81 5.70
N PRO A 24 -20.68 18.54 5.91
CA PRO A 24 -20.81 17.92 7.21
C PRO A 24 -19.87 18.59 8.20
N THR A 25 -20.14 18.39 9.48
CA THR A 25 -19.23 18.76 10.55
C THR A 25 -17.95 17.92 10.51
N GLU A 26 -16.88 18.41 11.14
CA GLU A 26 -15.63 17.64 11.27
C GLU A 26 -15.88 16.30 11.96
N ALA A 27 -16.69 16.29 13.01
CA ALA A 27 -17.08 15.06 13.72
C ALA A 27 -17.88 14.05 12.86
N GLU A 28 -18.71 14.52 11.93
CA GLU A 28 -19.39 13.65 10.96
C GLU A 28 -18.39 13.06 9.96
N LEU A 29 -17.42 13.86 9.48
CA LEU A 29 -16.38 13.37 8.58
C LEU A 29 -15.45 12.37 9.28
N GLU A 30 -15.07 12.63 10.53
CA GLU A 30 -14.35 11.67 11.37
C GLU A 30 -15.10 10.33 11.42
N THR A 31 -16.42 10.38 11.65
CA THR A 31 -17.26 9.18 11.73
C THR A 31 -17.30 8.42 10.42
N PHE A 32 -17.39 9.12 9.28
CA PHE A 32 -17.37 8.46 7.97
C PHE A 32 -16.02 7.79 7.69
N LEU A 33 -14.90 8.45 8.02
CA LEU A 33 -13.56 7.89 7.81
C LEU A 33 -13.23 6.76 8.80
N GLU A 34 -13.78 6.81 10.01
CA GLU A 34 -13.68 5.74 11.02
C GLU A 34 -14.46 4.49 10.59
N GLN A 35 -15.62 4.68 9.94
CA GLN A 35 -16.43 3.60 9.38
C GLN A 35 -15.86 3.03 8.08
N ASP A 36 -15.38 3.90 7.20
CA ASP A 36 -14.84 3.52 5.90
C ASP A 36 -13.71 4.47 5.49
N SER A 37 -12.49 4.09 5.83
CA SER A 37 -11.28 4.84 5.48
C SER A 37 -10.93 4.75 3.99
N SER A 38 -11.53 3.82 3.23
CA SER A 38 -11.35 3.73 1.77
C SER A 38 -11.83 5.00 1.04
N LEU A 39 -12.64 5.83 1.71
CA LEU A 39 -12.99 7.19 1.27
C LEU A 39 -11.76 8.09 1.04
N LEU A 40 -10.62 7.82 1.69
CA LEU A 40 -9.35 8.49 1.40
C LEU A 40 -8.68 7.93 0.14
N GLY A 41 -9.01 6.70 -0.27
CA GLY A 41 -8.41 5.99 -1.41
C GLY A 41 -7.47 4.86 -1.06
N GLN A 42 -7.37 4.56 0.22
CA GLN A 42 -6.59 3.47 0.77
C GLN A 42 -7.34 2.95 1.98
N GLN A 43 -7.31 1.63 2.19
CA GLN A 43 -7.85 1.04 3.39
C GLN A 43 -6.89 1.32 4.57
N LEU A 44 -7.43 1.84 5.67
CA LEU A 44 -6.72 2.09 6.91
C LEU A 44 -7.50 1.53 8.10
N LEU A 45 -6.79 1.06 9.12
CA LEU A 45 -7.33 0.78 10.44
C LEU A 45 -7.25 2.06 11.28
N VAL A 46 -8.39 2.64 11.68
CA VAL A 46 -8.39 3.74 12.66
C VAL A 46 -8.07 3.17 14.04
N ILE A 47 -6.95 3.60 14.61
CA ILE A 47 -6.48 3.14 15.93
C ILE A 47 -6.70 4.19 17.02
N GLY A 48 -7.14 5.40 16.66
CA GLY A 48 -7.42 6.44 17.62
C GLY A 48 -8.23 7.56 17.03
N ARG A 49 -9.14 8.10 17.83
CA ARG A 49 -9.95 9.28 17.53
C ARG A 49 -9.80 10.30 18.64
N GLN A 50 -9.58 11.56 18.28
CA GLN A 50 -9.30 12.63 19.24
C GLN A 50 -8.19 12.17 20.20
N VAL A 51 -7.01 11.86 19.64
CA VAL A 51 -5.87 11.35 20.40
C VAL A 51 -5.14 12.51 21.04
N ARG A 52 -5.06 12.52 22.38
CA ARG A 52 -4.40 13.60 23.12
C ARG A 52 -2.89 13.51 22.98
N THR A 53 -2.26 14.60 22.53
CA THR A 53 -0.81 14.73 22.47
C THR A 53 -0.23 15.18 23.82
N PRO A 54 1.07 14.93 24.10
CA PRO A 54 1.74 15.41 25.31
C PRO A 54 1.66 16.93 25.50
N GLN A 55 1.56 17.69 24.41
CA GLN A 55 1.45 19.15 24.39
C GLN A 55 0.01 19.64 24.67
N GLY A 56 -0.94 18.73 24.90
CA GLY A 56 -2.32 19.04 25.29
C GLY A 56 -3.26 19.35 24.13
N LYS A 57 -2.83 19.09 22.89
CA LYS A 57 -3.68 19.17 21.70
C LYS A 57 -4.24 17.79 21.34
N TRP A 58 -5.11 17.74 20.34
CA TRP A 58 -5.82 16.52 19.92
C TRP A 58 -5.59 16.27 18.44
N ILE A 59 -5.24 15.04 18.08
CA ILE A 59 -5.20 14.56 16.70
C ILE A 59 -6.61 14.07 16.36
N ASP A 60 -7.19 14.53 15.25
CA ASP A 60 -8.56 14.14 14.88
C ASP A 60 -8.69 12.63 14.69
N LEU A 61 -7.89 12.04 13.80
CA LEU A 61 -7.76 10.59 13.67
C LEU A 61 -6.29 10.16 13.57
N LEU A 62 -5.96 9.07 14.25
CA LEU A 62 -4.73 8.31 14.06
C LEU A 62 -5.10 6.95 13.47
N ALA A 63 -4.52 6.63 12.33
CA ALA A 63 -4.79 5.40 11.60
C ALA A 63 -3.50 4.65 11.26
N MET A 64 -3.65 3.42 10.79
CA MET A 64 -2.56 2.53 10.41
C MET A 64 -2.86 1.89 9.05
N ASP A 65 -1.84 1.72 8.22
CA ASP A 65 -1.95 0.96 6.97
C ASP A 65 -1.54 -0.51 7.15
N TYR A 66 -1.66 -1.29 6.07
CA TYR A 66 -1.35 -2.71 6.07
C TYR A 66 0.14 -3.02 6.32
N GLU A 67 1.05 -2.05 6.16
CA GLU A 67 2.48 -2.20 6.45
C GLU A 67 2.80 -1.86 7.92
N GLY A 68 1.81 -1.44 8.71
CA GLY A 68 2.00 -1.03 10.10
C GLY A 68 2.44 0.42 10.28
N ASN A 69 2.46 1.23 9.20
CA ASN A 69 2.84 2.63 9.26
C ASN A 69 1.67 3.50 9.75
N LEU A 70 1.99 4.59 10.45
CA LEU A 70 0.97 5.46 11.03
C LEU A 70 0.59 6.61 10.10
N HIS A 71 -0.71 6.92 10.08
CA HIS A 71 -1.30 8.01 9.32
C HIS A 71 -1.96 8.99 10.31
N VAL A 72 -1.41 10.20 10.38
CA VAL A 72 -1.98 11.32 11.12
C VAL A 72 -2.95 12.05 10.20
N LEU A 73 -4.24 12.05 10.54
CA LEU A 73 -5.27 12.71 9.77
C LEU A 73 -5.77 13.93 10.53
N GLU A 74 -5.67 15.10 9.91
CA GLU A 74 -6.20 16.36 10.45
C GLU A 74 -7.36 16.82 9.56
N LEU A 75 -8.56 16.90 10.14
CA LEU A 75 -9.79 17.17 9.42
C LEU A 75 -10.21 18.63 9.59
N LYS A 76 -10.64 19.24 8.49
CA LYS A 76 -11.12 20.63 8.47
C LYS A 76 -12.35 20.74 7.59
N ARG A 77 -13.44 21.28 8.16
CA ARG A 77 -14.71 21.40 7.42
C ARG A 77 -14.61 22.37 6.26
N ASP A 78 -14.05 23.55 6.49
CA ASP A 78 -14.00 24.64 5.52
C ASP A 78 -12.60 24.82 4.94
N ARG A 79 -12.41 25.90 4.18
CA ARG A 79 -11.09 26.35 3.71
C ARG A 79 -10.13 26.43 4.87
N THR A 80 -9.06 25.65 4.79
CA THR A 80 -8.17 25.48 5.92
C THR A 80 -7.13 26.60 6.03
N PRO A 81 -6.98 27.25 7.20
CA PRO A 81 -5.94 28.24 7.45
C PRO A 81 -4.55 27.60 7.58
N ARG A 82 -3.50 28.39 7.29
CA ARG A 82 -2.07 28.01 7.43
C ARG A 82 -1.67 27.26 8.70
N GLU A 83 -2.41 27.45 9.80
CA GLU A 83 -2.13 26.82 11.09
C GLU A 83 -2.29 25.30 11.07
N VAL A 84 -3.10 24.75 10.17
CA VAL A 84 -3.26 23.29 10.02
C VAL A 84 -1.93 22.61 9.70
N VAL A 85 -1.08 23.27 8.90
CA VAL A 85 0.19 22.69 8.47
C VAL A 85 1.14 22.63 9.65
N ALA A 86 1.16 23.67 10.48
CA ALA A 86 1.95 23.66 11.71
C ALA A 86 1.42 22.61 12.71
N GLN A 87 0.11 22.47 12.82
CA GLN A 87 -0.54 21.50 13.71
C GLN A 87 -0.23 20.07 13.30
N ILE A 88 -0.42 19.71 12.02
CA ILE A 88 -0.17 18.34 11.57
C ILE A 88 1.31 17.97 11.63
N LEU A 89 2.23 18.93 11.41
CA LEU A 89 3.67 18.72 11.59
C LEU A 89 4.05 18.49 13.06
N ASP A 90 3.44 19.23 13.99
CA ASP A 90 3.62 19.02 15.44
C ASP A 90 3.18 17.60 15.82
N TYR A 91 2.02 17.16 15.31
CA TYR A 91 1.49 15.81 15.53
C TYR A 91 2.38 14.73 14.93
N GLY A 92 2.77 14.86 13.66
CA GLY A 92 3.67 13.93 13.01
C GLY A 92 5.02 13.81 13.75
N SER A 93 5.52 14.92 14.31
CA SER A 93 6.77 14.90 15.08
C SER A 93 6.68 14.05 16.34
N TRP A 94 5.53 14.03 17.02
CA TRP A 94 5.31 13.17 18.19
C TRP A 94 4.99 11.74 17.77
N VAL A 95 4.07 11.56 16.82
CA VAL A 95 3.63 10.23 16.36
C VAL A 95 4.80 9.41 15.83
N SER A 96 5.74 10.02 15.12
CA SER A 96 6.96 9.34 14.64
C SER A 96 7.89 8.81 15.74
N THR A 97 7.65 9.15 17.01
CA THR A 97 8.43 8.66 18.16
C THR A 97 7.75 7.52 18.92
N LEU A 98 6.51 7.16 18.56
CA LEU A 98 5.77 6.10 19.23
C LEU A 98 6.38 4.73 18.91
N ASP A 99 6.65 3.96 19.94
CA ASP A 99 7.05 2.55 19.82
C ASP A 99 5.83 1.63 19.75
N ARG A 100 6.08 0.32 19.52
CA ARG A 100 5.03 -0.69 19.40
C ARG A 100 4.08 -0.65 20.60
N ASP A 101 4.60 -0.65 21.81
CA ASP A 101 3.78 -0.69 23.03
C ASP A 101 2.88 0.54 23.15
N SER A 102 3.40 1.74 22.85
CA SER A 102 2.61 2.97 22.83
C SER A 102 1.51 2.95 21.77
N VAL A 103 1.79 2.40 20.59
CA VAL A 103 0.79 2.25 19.51
C VAL A 103 -0.32 1.28 19.93
N LEU A 104 0.04 0.14 20.53
CA LEU A 104 -0.92 -0.83 21.04
C LEU A 104 -1.77 -0.25 22.18
N GLU A 105 -1.18 0.55 23.07
CA GLU A 105 -1.92 1.23 24.14
C GLU A 105 -2.97 2.19 23.57
N ILE A 106 -2.61 3.02 22.59
CA ILE A 106 -3.54 3.94 21.92
C ILE A 106 -4.67 3.15 21.25
N ALA A 107 -4.31 2.12 20.48
CA ALA A 107 -5.26 1.28 19.75
C ALA A 107 -6.26 0.59 20.69
N ASN A 108 -5.77 -0.13 21.70
CA ASN A 108 -6.63 -0.86 22.63
C ASN A 108 -7.50 0.08 23.47
N THR A 109 -6.99 1.27 23.83
CA THR A 109 -7.80 2.30 24.52
C THR A 109 -8.95 2.77 23.64
N HIS A 110 -8.69 2.98 22.34
CA HIS A 110 -9.71 3.38 21.38
C HIS A 110 -10.75 2.28 21.15
N PHE A 111 -10.31 1.04 20.96
CA PHE A 111 -11.22 -0.10 20.74
C PHE A 111 -12.09 -0.38 21.96
N ALA A 112 -11.56 -0.26 23.17
CA ALA A 112 -12.33 -0.47 24.39
C ALA A 112 -13.56 0.46 24.51
N ALA A 113 -13.55 1.62 23.84
CA ALA A 113 -14.68 2.55 23.82
C ALA A 113 -15.86 2.07 22.95
N THR A 114 -15.61 1.18 21.99
CA THR A 114 -16.63 0.70 21.02
C THR A 114 -16.86 -0.81 21.10
N ARG A 115 -15.80 -1.60 21.29
CA ARG A 115 -15.79 -3.06 21.45
C ARG A 115 -14.79 -3.48 22.54
N ALA A 116 -15.28 -3.71 23.76
CA ALA A 116 -14.45 -3.97 24.94
C ALA A 116 -13.48 -5.18 24.82
N ASP A 117 -13.85 -6.20 24.05
CA ASP A 117 -13.07 -7.43 23.88
C ASP A 117 -12.23 -7.45 22.59
N LEU A 118 -12.17 -6.34 21.84
CA LEU A 118 -11.40 -6.26 20.61
C LEU A 118 -9.96 -5.81 20.90
N GLU A 119 -9.01 -6.71 20.66
CA GLU A 119 -7.59 -6.40 20.71
C GLU A 119 -7.06 -5.93 19.35
N PHE A 120 -5.94 -5.20 19.35
CA PHE A 120 -5.29 -4.71 18.14
C PHE A 120 -5.07 -5.77 17.06
N GLU A 121 -4.55 -6.94 17.41
CA GLU A 121 -4.27 -8.00 16.43
C GLU A 121 -5.54 -8.49 15.73
N GLN A 122 -6.65 -8.54 16.46
CA GLN A 122 -7.97 -8.89 15.91
C GLN A 122 -8.49 -7.78 15.00
N ALA A 123 -8.42 -6.53 15.44
CA ALA A 123 -8.85 -5.37 14.66
C ALA A 123 -8.06 -5.24 13.33
N PHE A 124 -6.74 -5.44 13.40
CA PHE A 124 -5.87 -5.44 12.23
C PHE A 124 -6.25 -6.57 11.27
N THR A 125 -6.47 -7.78 11.78
CA THR A 125 -6.89 -8.93 10.98
C THR A 125 -8.27 -8.74 10.37
N GLU A 126 -9.22 -8.13 11.07
CA GLU A 126 -10.56 -7.84 10.51
C GLU A 126 -10.52 -6.83 9.36
N ILE A 127 -9.64 -5.83 9.41
CA ILE A 127 -9.55 -4.78 8.38
C ILE A 127 -8.67 -5.19 7.19
N PHE A 128 -7.58 -5.91 7.45
CA PHE A 128 -6.59 -6.26 6.44
C PHE A 128 -6.57 -7.75 6.08
N GLU A 129 -7.46 -8.55 6.67
CA GLU A 129 -7.60 -9.99 6.44
C GLU A 129 -6.27 -10.74 6.62
N ALA A 130 -5.47 -10.27 7.59
CA ALA A 130 -4.10 -10.69 7.82
C ALA A 130 -3.53 -10.29 9.18
N PRO A 131 -2.50 -11.01 9.70
CA PRO A 131 -1.85 -10.64 10.95
C PRO A 131 -1.08 -9.32 10.83
N ALA A 132 -0.94 -8.61 11.95
CA ALA A 132 -0.15 -7.38 11.99
C ALA A 132 1.35 -7.67 11.85
N PRO A 133 2.13 -6.74 11.24
CA PRO A 133 3.58 -6.87 11.18
C PRO A 133 4.24 -6.75 12.56
N ASP A 134 5.43 -7.34 12.71
CA ASP A 134 6.23 -7.27 13.95
C ASP A 134 6.77 -5.86 14.22
N GLU A 135 7.11 -5.11 13.18
CA GLU A 135 7.56 -3.73 13.24
C GLU A 135 6.37 -2.80 12.97
N LEU A 136 6.10 -1.85 13.86
CA LEU A 136 5.06 -0.83 13.71
C LEU A 136 5.69 0.57 13.68
N ASN A 137 4.98 1.49 13.03
CA ASN A 137 5.29 2.92 12.98
C ASN A 137 6.70 3.23 12.45
N GLU A 138 7.10 2.54 11.38
CA GLU A 138 8.39 2.80 10.74
C GLU A 138 8.36 4.06 9.89
N GLU A 139 7.22 4.32 9.26
CA GLU A 139 6.92 5.56 8.56
C GLU A 139 5.67 6.23 9.17
N THR A 140 5.65 7.57 9.13
CA THR A 140 4.49 8.36 9.54
C THR A 140 4.08 9.26 8.37
N THR A 141 2.86 9.12 7.90
CA THR A 141 2.26 10.00 6.88
C THR A 141 1.33 11.00 7.54
N MET A 142 1.33 12.24 7.06
CA MET A 142 0.48 13.32 7.53
C MET A 142 -0.49 13.69 6.41
N THR A 143 -1.80 13.57 6.64
CA THR A 143 -2.81 13.92 5.64
C THR A 143 -3.77 14.97 6.17
N ILE A 144 -3.82 16.11 5.50
CA ILE A 144 -4.84 17.14 5.73
C ILE A 144 -6.08 16.76 4.92
N VAL A 145 -7.21 16.63 5.61
CA VAL A 145 -8.50 16.31 4.99
C VAL A 145 -9.38 17.55 5.06
N ALA A 146 -9.69 18.16 3.91
CA ALA A 146 -10.41 19.43 3.88
C ALA A 146 -11.35 19.56 2.68
N THR A 147 -12.12 20.65 2.60
CA THR A 147 -12.83 21.02 1.36
C THR A 147 -11.94 21.79 0.40
N SER A 148 -11.02 22.59 0.94
CA SER A 148 -10.00 23.33 0.18
C SER A 148 -8.88 23.79 1.13
N LEU A 149 -7.70 24.09 0.57
CA LEU A 149 -6.63 24.80 1.28
C LEU A 149 -6.61 26.28 0.86
N ASP A 150 -6.10 27.15 1.73
CA ASP A 150 -5.67 28.48 1.28
C ASP A 150 -4.36 28.39 0.46
N ASP A 151 -4.14 29.38 -0.43
CA ASP A 151 -2.96 29.44 -1.30
C ASP A 151 -1.64 29.33 -0.52
N SER A 152 -1.62 29.82 0.74
CA SER A 152 -0.44 29.72 1.59
C SER A 152 -0.18 28.28 2.02
N SER A 153 -1.21 27.55 2.44
CA SER A 153 -1.13 26.17 2.90
C SER A 153 -0.79 25.24 1.73
N GLU A 154 -1.41 25.44 0.57
CA GLU A 154 -1.09 24.69 -0.65
C GLU A 154 0.37 24.87 -1.05
N ARG A 155 0.87 26.11 -1.05
CA ARG A 155 2.28 26.41 -1.32
C ARG A 155 3.22 25.75 -0.30
N ILE A 156 2.89 25.77 0.99
CA ILE A 156 3.73 25.16 2.04
C ILE A 156 3.73 23.63 1.91
N VAL A 157 2.56 23.01 1.74
CA VAL A 157 2.45 21.55 1.55
C VAL A 157 3.24 21.11 0.32
N THR A 158 3.10 21.83 -0.80
CA THR A 158 3.87 21.55 -2.03
C THR A 158 5.38 21.64 -1.77
N TYR A 159 5.84 22.74 -1.15
CA TYR A 159 7.25 22.91 -0.79
C TYR A 159 7.76 21.77 0.11
N LEU A 160 7.03 21.40 1.17
CA LEU A 160 7.46 20.33 2.07
C LEU A 160 7.58 18.98 1.37
N ARG A 161 6.69 18.68 0.42
CA ARG A 161 6.74 17.46 -0.40
C ARG A 161 7.97 17.41 -1.30
N GLU A 162 8.42 18.54 -1.85
CA GLU A 162 9.68 18.60 -2.63
C GLU A 162 10.89 18.15 -1.81
N PHE A 163 10.86 18.34 -0.49
CA PHE A 163 11.89 17.84 0.41
C PHE A 163 11.59 16.44 0.93
N GLY A 164 10.58 15.72 0.44
CA GLY A 164 10.24 14.37 0.89
C GLY A 164 9.63 14.32 2.30
N VAL A 165 9.02 15.41 2.78
CA VAL A 165 8.17 15.34 3.96
C VAL A 165 6.87 14.64 3.55
N PRO A 166 6.45 13.55 4.23
CA PRO A 166 5.27 12.77 3.87
C PRO A 166 3.97 13.47 4.29
N ILE A 167 3.74 14.67 3.76
CA ILE A 167 2.55 15.48 3.98
C ILE A 167 1.70 15.55 2.71
N ASN A 168 0.41 15.25 2.83
CA ASN A 168 -0.53 15.24 1.72
C ASN A 168 -1.80 16.01 2.07
N ALA A 169 -2.59 16.34 1.05
CA ALA A 169 -3.91 16.93 1.22
C ALA A 169 -4.95 16.20 0.35
N VAL A 170 -6.05 15.80 0.99
CA VAL A 170 -7.25 15.23 0.36
C VAL A 170 -8.37 16.25 0.44
N PHE A 171 -9.03 16.46 -0.69
CA PHE A 171 -10.16 17.35 -0.82
C PHE A 171 -11.46 16.59 -0.98
N PHE A 172 -12.45 16.92 -0.16
CA PHE A 172 -13.80 16.40 -0.25
C PHE A 172 -14.78 17.45 -0.77
N SER A 173 -15.59 17.06 -1.74
CA SER A 173 -16.72 17.82 -2.26
C SER A 173 -18.02 17.11 -1.89
N TYR A 174 -18.93 17.86 -1.28
CA TYR A 174 -20.26 17.38 -0.93
C TYR A 174 -21.24 17.88 -1.97
N LEU A 175 -22.04 16.98 -2.50
CA LEU A 175 -23.03 17.27 -3.53
C LEU A 175 -24.38 16.73 -3.08
N GLU A 176 -25.45 17.45 -3.39
CA GLU A 176 -26.81 17.07 -3.01
C GLU A 176 -27.68 16.90 -4.25
N ASP A 177 -28.54 15.90 -4.22
CA ASP A 177 -29.54 15.67 -5.25
C ASP A 177 -30.82 15.10 -4.64
N ASP A 178 -31.89 15.89 -4.62
CA ASP A 178 -33.14 15.55 -3.95
C ASP A 178 -32.89 15.18 -2.47
N GLU A 179 -33.14 13.93 -2.06
CA GLU A 179 -32.85 13.41 -0.70
C GLU A 179 -31.49 12.69 -0.60
N ARG A 180 -30.70 12.66 -1.68
CA ARG A 180 -29.42 11.95 -1.75
C ARG A 180 -28.25 12.90 -1.53
N ARG A 181 -27.27 12.42 -0.79
CA ARG A 181 -25.99 13.11 -0.54
C ARG A 181 -24.87 12.28 -1.16
N TYR A 182 -23.94 12.97 -1.81
CA TYR A 182 -22.79 12.37 -2.46
C TYR A 182 -21.52 13.00 -1.91
N LEU A 183 -20.51 12.15 -1.75
CA LEU A 183 -19.16 12.54 -1.38
C LEU A 183 -18.25 12.24 -2.56
N ALA A 184 -17.52 13.25 -3.03
CA ALA A 184 -16.50 13.09 -4.05
C ALA A 184 -15.15 13.51 -3.49
N ARG A 185 -14.10 12.77 -3.85
CA ARG A 185 -12.72 13.02 -3.39
C ARG A 185 -11.82 13.44 -4.53
N SER A 186 -10.86 14.30 -4.23
CA SER A 186 -9.74 14.63 -5.12
C SER A 186 -8.48 14.86 -4.30
N TRP A 187 -7.33 14.48 -4.83
CA TRP A 187 -6.05 14.77 -4.19
C TRP A 187 -5.51 16.11 -4.64
N MET A 188 -4.74 16.78 -3.78
CA MET A 188 -3.87 17.84 -4.22
C MET A 188 -2.88 17.26 -5.24
N ALA A 189 -3.11 17.61 -6.52
CA ALA A 189 -2.28 17.16 -7.63
C ALA A 189 -0.82 17.47 -7.31
N SER A 190 0.02 16.44 -7.30
CA SER A 190 1.45 16.68 -7.46
C SER A 190 1.67 17.09 -8.91
N GLU A 191 2.19 18.29 -9.15
CA GLU A 191 2.99 18.47 -10.35
C GLU A 191 4.12 17.45 -10.26
N ALA A 192 4.07 16.42 -11.10
CA ALA A 192 4.98 15.31 -11.03
C ALA A 192 6.40 15.77 -11.36
N SER A 193 7.34 15.29 -10.54
CA SER A 193 8.77 15.12 -10.82
C SER A 193 9.60 16.36 -11.11
N SER A 194 10.28 16.85 -10.07
CA SER A 194 11.66 17.29 -10.23
C SER A 194 12.50 16.69 -9.10
N SER A 195 13.42 15.81 -9.50
CA SER A 195 14.59 15.40 -8.74
C SER A 195 15.22 16.60 -8.03
N ALA A 196 15.12 16.67 -6.70
CA ALA A 196 15.87 17.59 -5.87
C ALA A 196 16.82 16.79 -4.96
N PRO A 197 18.06 17.28 -4.76
CA PRO A 197 19.15 16.46 -4.25
C PRO A 197 19.00 16.20 -2.75
N ALA A 198 19.47 15.02 -2.33
CA ALA A 198 19.60 14.63 -0.94
C ALA A 198 20.39 15.68 -0.15
N SER A 199 19.72 16.39 0.75
CA SER A 199 20.40 17.14 1.82
C SER A 199 19.99 16.58 3.18
N SER A 200 20.91 15.80 3.74
CA SER A 200 21.13 15.54 5.16
C SER A 200 19.87 15.41 6.04
N ARG A 201 19.26 14.22 6.04
CA ARG A 201 18.42 13.79 7.17
C ARG A 201 19.20 12.84 8.07
N ARG A 202 18.94 12.98 9.37
CA ARG A 202 19.38 12.06 10.42
C ARG A 202 19.12 10.62 9.97
N ALA A 203 20.09 9.74 10.22
CA ALA A 203 20.05 8.34 9.84
C ALA A 203 18.73 7.67 10.26
N SER A 204 17.84 7.53 9.28
CA SER A 204 16.86 6.46 9.26
C SER A 204 17.62 5.14 9.45
N LYS A 205 17.12 4.25 10.32
CA LYS A 205 17.69 2.90 10.47
C LYS A 205 17.39 1.99 9.27
N ARG A 206 16.59 2.46 8.29
CA ARG A 206 16.32 1.78 7.02
C ARG A 206 16.95 2.53 5.85
N ALA A 207 17.49 1.77 4.92
CA ALA A 207 17.96 2.26 3.64
C ALA A 207 16.79 2.81 2.82
N GLU A 208 17.04 3.88 2.05
CA GLU A 208 16.03 4.51 1.20
C GLU A 208 15.58 3.55 0.09
N TRP A 209 14.31 3.68 -0.30
CA TRP A 209 13.76 2.92 -1.41
C TRP A 209 14.26 3.46 -2.74
N ASN A 210 14.81 2.60 -3.60
CA ASN A 210 15.40 3.01 -4.87
C ASN A 210 14.40 3.15 -6.03
N GLY A 211 13.10 2.97 -5.76
CA GLY A 211 12.05 3.13 -6.76
C GLY A 211 11.82 1.93 -7.69
N ARG A 212 12.65 0.88 -7.66
CA ARG A 212 12.63 -0.18 -8.69
C ARG A 212 12.72 -1.64 -8.22
N ASP A 213 13.38 -1.93 -7.09
CA ASP A 213 13.81 -3.30 -6.73
C ASP A 213 12.93 -4.05 -5.72
N TRP A 214 12.06 -4.94 -6.15
CA TRP A 214 11.13 -5.63 -5.27
C TRP A 214 11.67 -6.99 -4.85
N PHE A 215 11.27 -7.50 -3.69
CA PHE A 215 11.41 -8.92 -3.38
C PHE A 215 10.08 -9.62 -3.67
N VAL A 216 10.17 -10.90 -4.05
CA VAL A 216 9.03 -11.79 -4.18
C VAL A 216 9.32 -13.07 -3.42
N THR A 217 8.48 -13.44 -2.46
CA THR A 217 8.59 -14.71 -1.75
C THR A 217 7.80 -15.77 -2.48
N PHE A 218 8.51 -16.73 -3.09
CA PHE A 218 7.92 -17.82 -3.86
C PHE A 218 7.86 -19.10 -3.02
N GLY A 219 6.65 -19.53 -2.69
CA GLY A 219 6.42 -20.80 -2.00
C GLY A 219 6.62 -21.95 -2.96
N ASP A 220 7.73 -22.67 -2.85
CA ASP A 220 8.00 -23.89 -3.61
C ASP A 220 7.56 -25.12 -2.79
N GLY A 221 6.55 -25.83 -3.27
CA GLY A 221 5.87 -26.93 -2.59
C GLY A 221 4.72 -27.51 -3.42
N ASP A 222 3.72 -28.11 -2.77
CA ASP A 222 2.68 -28.91 -3.46
C ASP A 222 1.85 -28.12 -4.49
N HIS A 223 1.61 -26.82 -4.24
CA HIS A 223 0.79 -25.98 -5.12
C HIS A 223 1.57 -25.08 -6.08
N ARG A 224 2.91 -25.03 -5.97
CA ARG A 224 3.76 -24.14 -6.75
C ARG A 224 5.14 -24.72 -6.90
N ASP A 225 5.65 -24.76 -8.13
CA ASP A 225 6.99 -25.27 -8.43
C ASP A 225 7.87 -24.17 -9.04
N TRP A 226 9.13 -24.09 -8.58
CA TRP A 226 10.06 -23.07 -9.06
C TRP A 226 10.54 -23.35 -10.49
N GLU A 227 10.67 -24.61 -10.90
CA GLU A 227 11.11 -24.95 -12.26
C GLU A 227 10.04 -24.59 -13.29
N ASP A 228 8.76 -24.69 -12.94
CA ASP A 228 7.65 -24.17 -13.74
C ASP A 228 7.75 -22.64 -13.90
N ALA A 229 7.89 -21.91 -12.79
CA ALA A 229 8.07 -20.45 -12.77
C ALA A 229 9.28 -20.00 -13.62
N ARG A 230 10.40 -20.73 -13.49
CA ARG A 230 11.62 -20.48 -14.26
C ARG A 230 11.43 -20.75 -15.74
N ARG A 231 10.75 -21.84 -16.09
CA ARG A 231 10.54 -22.28 -17.48
C ARG A 231 9.58 -21.38 -18.24
N TYR A 232 8.47 -20.98 -17.62
CA TYR A 232 7.40 -20.23 -18.28
C TYR A 232 7.41 -18.73 -18.00
N GLY A 233 8.32 -18.24 -17.16
CA GLY A 233 8.49 -16.81 -16.96
C GLY A 233 7.38 -16.19 -16.10
N PHE A 234 7.25 -16.62 -14.85
CA PHE A 234 6.28 -16.03 -13.94
C PHE A 234 6.67 -16.16 -12.47
N VAL A 235 6.04 -15.35 -11.62
CA VAL A 235 5.93 -15.60 -10.17
C VAL A 235 4.47 -15.70 -9.79
N SER A 236 4.16 -16.38 -8.69
CA SER A 236 2.78 -16.53 -8.26
C SER A 236 2.64 -16.58 -6.74
N ALA A 237 1.50 -16.10 -6.27
CA ALA A 237 1.04 -16.31 -4.91
C ALA A 237 -0.49 -16.39 -4.85
N GLY A 238 -1.01 -17.15 -3.90
CA GLY A 238 -2.44 -17.35 -3.68
C GLY A 238 -2.71 -18.32 -2.54
N GLY A 239 -3.94 -18.85 -2.48
CA GLY A 239 -4.41 -19.67 -1.37
C GLY A 239 -4.90 -18.85 -0.17
N GLY A 240 -5.27 -17.59 -0.42
CA GLY A 240 -5.76 -16.63 0.56
C GLY A 240 -5.45 -15.18 0.15
N GLU A 241 -6.32 -14.25 0.54
CA GLU A 241 -6.23 -12.85 0.10
C GLU A 241 -4.90 -12.17 0.49
N TRP A 242 -4.35 -12.48 1.67
CA TRP A 242 -3.04 -11.98 2.10
C TRP A 242 -1.93 -12.20 1.06
N TYR A 243 -1.88 -13.40 0.48
CA TYR A 243 -0.86 -13.78 -0.49
C TYR A 243 -1.10 -13.11 -1.84
N SER A 244 -2.35 -13.10 -2.31
CA SER A 244 -2.69 -12.51 -3.62
C SER A 244 -2.62 -10.98 -3.61
N ARG A 245 -2.93 -10.31 -2.48
CA ARG A 245 -2.94 -8.84 -2.38
C ARG A 245 -1.56 -8.23 -2.54
N THR A 246 -0.57 -8.75 -1.80
CA THR A 246 0.82 -8.27 -1.94
C THR A 246 1.38 -8.64 -3.31
N LEU A 247 1.02 -9.83 -3.81
CA LEU A 247 1.04 -10.26 -5.22
C LEU A 247 0.73 -9.13 -6.23
N ARG A 248 -0.53 -8.70 -6.16
CA ARG A 248 -1.19 -7.72 -7.03
C ARG A 248 -0.62 -6.31 -6.94
N SER A 249 0.17 -6.01 -5.90
CA SER A 249 0.80 -4.69 -5.73
C SER A 249 2.05 -4.46 -6.59
N LEU A 250 2.59 -5.54 -7.20
CA LEU A 250 3.76 -5.44 -8.08
C LEU A 250 3.44 -4.60 -9.33
N PRO A 251 4.12 -3.47 -9.55
CA PRO A 251 3.92 -2.69 -10.76
C PRO A 251 4.54 -3.40 -11.97
N VAL A 252 4.00 -3.17 -13.15
CA VAL A 252 4.64 -3.56 -14.42
C VAL A 252 5.96 -2.80 -14.58
N GLY A 253 7.03 -3.49 -14.94
CA GLY A 253 8.38 -2.92 -15.04
C GLY A 253 9.19 -2.95 -13.74
N ALA A 254 8.67 -3.53 -12.66
CA ALA A 254 9.43 -3.77 -11.44
C ALA A 254 10.54 -4.79 -11.68
N ARG A 255 11.77 -4.49 -11.22
CA ARG A 255 12.80 -5.52 -11.10
C ARG A 255 12.55 -6.29 -9.82
N ILE A 256 12.33 -7.59 -9.92
CA ILE A 256 12.00 -8.46 -8.79
C ILE A 256 13.18 -9.39 -8.49
N PHE A 257 13.42 -9.64 -7.20
CA PHE A 257 14.33 -10.66 -6.69
C PHE A 257 13.50 -11.74 -6.00
N VAL A 258 13.57 -12.97 -6.51
CA VAL A 258 12.73 -14.08 -6.02
C VAL A 258 13.46 -14.83 -4.93
N HIS A 259 12.81 -14.97 -3.78
CA HIS A 259 13.29 -15.70 -2.60
C HIS A 259 12.41 -16.90 -2.31
N ILE A 260 13.02 -18.09 -2.21
CA ILE A 260 12.34 -19.29 -1.72
C ILE A 260 12.64 -19.45 -0.22
N PRO A 261 11.61 -19.49 0.65
CA PRO A 261 11.79 -19.68 2.08
C PRO A 261 12.70 -20.86 2.42
N LYS A 262 13.59 -20.65 3.41
CA LYS A 262 14.59 -21.63 3.89
C LYS A 262 15.69 -22.02 2.89
N HIS A 263 15.68 -21.48 1.67
CA HIS A 263 16.68 -21.77 0.64
C HIS A 263 17.50 -20.52 0.30
N GLY A 264 16.84 -19.44 -0.12
CA GLY A 264 17.51 -18.20 -0.51
C GLY A 264 16.93 -17.62 -1.80
N TYR A 265 17.66 -16.67 -2.38
CA TYR A 265 17.28 -16.02 -3.62
C TYR A 265 17.66 -16.87 -4.84
N VAL A 266 16.73 -17.02 -5.78
CA VAL A 266 16.84 -17.96 -6.91
C VAL A 266 16.79 -17.28 -8.27
N GLY A 267 16.45 -16.00 -8.34
CA GLY A 267 16.45 -15.29 -9.60
C GLY A 267 16.10 -13.82 -9.50
N VAL A 268 16.33 -13.15 -10.62
CA VAL A 268 16.05 -11.75 -10.87
C VAL A 268 15.43 -11.59 -12.25
N GLY A 269 14.42 -10.74 -12.35
CA GLY A 269 13.74 -10.47 -13.61
C GLY A 269 12.86 -9.23 -13.53
N VAL A 270 12.18 -8.92 -14.62
CA VAL A 270 11.30 -7.75 -14.72
C VAL A 270 9.86 -8.21 -14.93
N THR A 271 8.92 -7.66 -14.17
CA THR A 271 7.48 -7.90 -14.38
C THR A 271 7.04 -7.29 -15.70
N ILE A 272 6.32 -8.06 -16.53
CA ILE A 272 5.90 -7.64 -17.88
C ILE A 272 4.37 -7.54 -18.04
N GLY A 273 3.63 -7.74 -16.95
CA GLY A 273 2.18 -7.65 -16.91
C GLY A 273 1.67 -7.59 -15.47
N GLU A 274 0.41 -7.23 -15.31
CA GLU A 274 -0.27 -7.19 -14.01
C GLU A 274 -0.54 -8.62 -13.49
N ALA A 275 -0.81 -8.73 -12.21
CA ALA A 275 -1.23 -10.00 -11.60
C ALA A 275 -2.60 -10.43 -12.15
N ILE A 276 -2.68 -11.65 -12.69
CA ILE A 276 -3.89 -12.25 -13.25
C ILE A 276 -4.13 -13.62 -12.62
N ALA A 277 -5.39 -14.05 -12.52
CA ALA A 277 -5.71 -15.39 -12.03
C ALA A 277 -5.03 -16.47 -12.90
N PHE A 278 -4.51 -17.53 -12.27
CA PHE A 278 -3.81 -18.62 -12.94
C PHE A 278 -4.63 -19.25 -14.09
N SER A 279 -5.95 -19.36 -13.92
CA SER A 279 -6.88 -19.88 -14.94
C SER A 279 -6.92 -19.04 -16.23
N GLU A 280 -6.60 -17.75 -16.14
CA GLU A 280 -6.62 -16.77 -17.23
C GLU A 280 -5.20 -16.36 -17.67
N ALA A 281 -4.18 -16.78 -16.93
CA ALA A 281 -2.80 -16.42 -17.19
C ALA A 281 -2.31 -16.97 -18.53
N GLU A 282 -1.63 -16.11 -19.29
CA GLU A 282 -0.90 -16.48 -20.49
C GLU A 282 0.59 -16.21 -20.30
N VAL A 283 1.40 -17.12 -20.81
CA VAL A 283 2.86 -17.05 -20.78
C VAL A 283 3.43 -17.12 -22.19
N GLU A 284 4.63 -16.60 -22.37
CA GLU A 284 5.35 -16.73 -23.64
C GLU A 284 6.07 -18.08 -23.68
N SER A 285 5.76 -18.90 -24.69
CA SER A 285 6.44 -20.16 -24.97
C SER A 285 6.69 -20.27 -26.47
N ASP A 286 7.94 -20.52 -26.87
CA ASP A 286 8.37 -20.57 -28.28
C ASP A 286 7.94 -19.33 -29.11
N GLY A 287 7.94 -18.15 -28.49
CA GLY A 287 7.55 -16.88 -29.12
C GLY A 287 6.05 -16.69 -29.36
N GLN A 288 5.20 -17.53 -28.75
CA GLN A 288 3.74 -17.40 -28.78
C GLN A 288 3.17 -17.25 -27.37
N ARG A 289 2.08 -16.49 -27.24
CA ARG A 289 1.29 -16.44 -26.00
C ARG A 289 0.42 -17.68 -25.92
N VAL A 290 0.61 -18.47 -24.87
CA VAL A 290 -0.13 -19.70 -24.61
C VAL A 290 -0.74 -19.68 -23.21
N PRO A 291 -1.93 -20.26 -22.99
CA PRO A 291 -2.51 -20.37 -21.66
C PRO A 291 -1.61 -21.19 -20.73
N LEU A 292 -1.25 -20.63 -19.58
CA LEU A 292 -0.36 -21.26 -18.59
C LEU A 292 -0.96 -22.55 -18.04
N CYS A 293 -2.26 -22.53 -17.73
CA CYS A 293 -3.02 -23.67 -17.21
C CYS A 293 -3.10 -24.88 -18.17
N LYS A 294 -2.66 -24.73 -19.43
CA LYS A 294 -2.59 -25.82 -20.42
C LYS A 294 -1.17 -26.33 -20.67
N GLN A 295 -0.17 -25.78 -19.98
CA GLN A 295 1.21 -26.18 -20.13
C GLN A 295 1.53 -27.42 -19.27
N PRO A 296 2.59 -28.18 -19.62
CA PRO A 296 3.09 -29.22 -18.74
C PRO A 296 3.76 -28.56 -17.52
N LEU A 297 2.99 -28.51 -16.43
CA LEU A 297 3.37 -28.00 -15.10
C LEU A 297 3.65 -29.16 -14.15
N ALA A 298 4.61 -28.98 -13.25
CA ALA A 298 4.94 -29.89 -12.16
C ALA A 298 4.02 -29.73 -10.94
N ALA A 299 3.49 -28.53 -10.71
CA ALA A 299 2.52 -28.25 -9.63
C ALA A 299 1.09 -27.97 -10.15
N ASP A 300 0.10 -28.02 -9.26
CA ASP A 300 -1.33 -27.93 -9.60
C ASP A 300 -1.86 -26.48 -9.63
N TYR A 301 -1.22 -25.52 -8.94
CA TYR A 301 -1.58 -24.08 -8.89
C TYR A 301 -3.06 -23.76 -8.56
N GLU A 302 -3.82 -24.74 -8.11
CA GLU A 302 -5.20 -24.61 -7.68
C GLU A 302 -5.32 -24.93 -6.18
N HIS A 303 -6.08 -24.10 -5.44
CA HIS A 303 -6.21 -24.16 -3.98
C HIS A 303 -7.57 -24.67 -3.49
N SER A 304 -8.48 -25.03 -4.40
CA SER A 304 -9.82 -25.54 -4.06
C SER A 304 -10.08 -26.92 -4.66
N ASP A 305 -10.85 -27.74 -3.94
CA ASP A 305 -11.31 -29.07 -4.42
C ASP A 305 -12.28 -28.96 -5.62
N GLN A 306 -12.89 -27.79 -5.84
CA GLN A 306 -13.70 -27.49 -7.02
C GLN A 306 -12.85 -26.71 -8.04
N LYS A 307 -12.73 -27.27 -9.26
CA LYS A 307 -11.91 -26.70 -10.33
C LYS A 307 -12.78 -26.14 -11.46
N PRO A 308 -12.72 -24.82 -11.77
CA PRO A 308 -11.97 -23.76 -11.09
C PRO A 308 -12.65 -23.25 -9.81
N SER A 309 -11.88 -22.64 -8.89
CA SER A 309 -12.43 -21.91 -7.74
C SER A 309 -13.37 -20.80 -8.23
N LEU A 310 -14.59 -20.76 -7.71
CA LEU A 310 -15.50 -19.61 -7.89
C LEU A 310 -15.21 -18.48 -6.91
N ASP A 311 -14.33 -18.72 -5.94
CA ASP A 311 -13.88 -17.75 -4.95
C ASP A 311 -12.56 -17.14 -5.41
N ALA A 312 -12.62 -15.84 -5.76
CA ALA A 312 -11.48 -15.07 -6.26
C ALA A 312 -10.38 -14.88 -5.20
N ASP A 313 -10.71 -15.02 -3.92
CA ASP A 313 -9.79 -14.80 -2.80
C ASP A 313 -8.94 -16.04 -2.50
N LEU A 314 -9.39 -17.21 -2.95
CA LEU A 314 -8.64 -18.48 -2.90
C LEU A 314 -7.82 -18.75 -4.16
N ALA A 315 -7.99 -17.97 -5.22
CA ALA A 315 -7.29 -18.18 -6.48
C ALA A 315 -5.76 -17.99 -6.34
N GLU A 316 -5.00 -18.72 -7.16
CA GLU A 316 -3.59 -18.42 -7.41
C GLU A 316 -3.49 -17.29 -8.43
N TYR A 317 -2.71 -16.25 -8.12
CA TYR A 317 -2.45 -15.14 -9.02
C TYR A 317 -1.03 -15.24 -9.56
N VAL A 318 -0.88 -14.96 -10.84
CA VAL A 318 0.35 -15.07 -11.62
C VAL A 318 0.73 -13.68 -12.10
N VAL A 319 1.97 -13.29 -11.88
CA VAL A 319 2.59 -12.12 -12.51
C VAL A 319 3.58 -12.62 -13.55
N PRO A 320 3.42 -12.29 -14.84
CA PRO A 320 4.38 -12.70 -15.87
C PRO A 320 5.69 -11.92 -15.71
N VAL A 321 6.80 -12.63 -15.88
CA VAL A 321 8.16 -12.13 -15.63
C VAL A 321 9.06 -12.48 -16.80
N ARG A 322 9.81 -11.49 -17.28
CA ARG A 322 10.96 -11.72 -18.14
C ARG A 322 12.20 -11.89 -17.26
N TRP A 323 12.71 -13.11 -17.20
CA TRP A 323 13.91 -13.42 -16.43
C TRP A 323 15.16 -12.77 -17.02
N GLU A 324 15.97 -12.17 -16.16
CA GLU A 324 17.34 -11.74 -16.48
C GLU A 324 18.32 -12.87 -16.15
N THR A 325 18.27 -13.36 -14.91
CA THR A 325 19.08 -14.48 -14.42
C THR A 325 18.25 -15.33 -13.45
N THR A 326 18.34 -16.65 -13.57
CA THR A 326 17.68 -17.60 -12.66
C THR A 326 18.56 -18.82 -12.44
N VAL A 327 18.49 -19.41 -11.26
CA VAL A 327 19.21 -20.65 -10.89
C VAL A 327 18.23 -21.71 -10.35
N PRO A 328 18.59 -23.00 -10.35
CA PRO A 328 17.83 -24.02 -9.64
C PRO A 328 17.75 -23.76 -8.13
N LYS A 329 16.71 -24.29 -7.46
CA LYS A 329 16.55 -24.17 -6.00
C LYS A 329 17.77 -24.66 -5.23
N SER A 330 18.48 -25.68 -5.74
CA SER A 330 19.72 -26.20 -5.15
C SER A 330 20.89 -25.22 -5.17
N GLU A 331 20.82 -24.19 -6.00
CA GLU A 331 21.83 -23.14 -6.16
C GLU A 331 21.35 -21.80 -5.60
N ALA A 332 20.28 -21.81 -4.79
CA ALA A 332 19.74 -20.61 -4.15
C ALA A 332 20.84 -19.88 -3.36
N TYR A 333 20.90 -18.56 -3.56
CA TYR A 333 21.90 -17.71 -2.95
C TYR A 333 21.40 -17.14 -1.62
N TRP A 334 22.16 -17.40 -0.55
CA TRP A 334 21.90 -16.86 0.76
C TRP A 334 23.18 -16.62 1.55
N VAL A 335 23.24 -15.47 2.22
CA VAL A 335 24.29 -15.11 3.17
C VAL A 335 23.62 -14.57 4.42
N LYS A 336 24.19 -14.87 5.59
CA LYS A 336 23.70 -14.37 6.87
C LYS A 336 23.58 -12.83 6.83
N GLY A 337 22.41 -12.33 7.21
CA GLY A 337 22.10 -10.89 7.21
C GLY A 337 21.32 -10.43 5.97
N MET A 338 21.10 -11.30 4.98
CA MET A 338 20.19 -11.00 3.88
C MET A 338 18.74 -10.92 4.35
N PHE A 339 17.97 -10.07 3.68
CA PHE A 339 16.56 -9.84 3.95
C PHE A 339 15.68 -10.99 3.43
N ALA A 340 14.69 -11.37 4.22
CA ALA A 340 13.58 -12.22 3.82
C ALA A 340 12.32 -11.78 4.58
N ASN A 341 11.16 -11.91 3.94
CA ASN A 341 9.87 -11.53 4.52
C ASN A 341 8.80 -12.55 4.10
N GLN A 342 7.76 -12.71 4.90
CA GLN A 342 6.66 -13.64 4.67
C GLN A 342 5.63 -13.15 3.64
N ASN A 343 5.60 -11.84 3.37
CA ASN A 343 4.78 -11.24 2.31
C ASN A 343 5.16 -11.82 0.94
N SER A 344 4.17 -12.02 0.06
CA SER A 344 4.42 -12.56 -1.27
C SER A 344 5.21 -11.60 -2.15
N ALA A 345 5.04 -10.29 -1.97
CA ALA A 345 5.89 -9.29 -2.57
C ALA A 345 6.00 -8.03 -1.70
N GLY A 346 7.07 -7.27 -1.91
CA GLY A 346 7.27 -5.96 -1.28
C GLY A 346 8.54 -5.28 -1.78
N LYS A 347 8.74 -4.03 -1.37
CA LYS A 347 9.95 -3.26 -1.74
C LYS A 347 11.19 -3.83 -1.05
N LEU A 348 12.24 -4.16 -1.81
CA LEU A 348 13.53 -4.60 -1.27
C LEU A 348 14.43 -3.39 -1.06
N ARG A 349 14.52 -2.92 0.19
CA ARG A 349 15.26 -1.69 0.54
C ARG A 349 16.68 -1.98 1.03
N GLN A 350 16.95 -3.20 1.46
CA GLN A 350 18.13 -3.53 2.23
C GLN A 350 19.37 -3.53 1.33
N GLU A 351 20.15 -2.44 1.37
CA GLU A 351 21.37 -2.22 0.57
C GLU A 351 22.32 -3.42 0.63
N PHE A 352 22.58 -3.96 1.83
CA PHE A 352 23.39 -5.18 2.00
C PHE A 352 22.87 -6.37 1.19
N THR A 353 21.54 -6.54 1.11
CA THR A 353 20.94 -7.62 0.33
C THR A 353 21.02 -7.31 -1.16
N LEU A 354 20.70 -6.08 -1.57
CA LEU A 354 20.77 -5.64 -2.97
C LEU A 354 22.18 -5.79 -3.55
N GLU A 355 23.20 -5.24 -2.90
CA GLU A 355 24.60 -5.33 -3.37
C GLU A 355 25.03 -6.78 -3.61
N ARG A 356 24.64 -7.68 -2.70
CA ARG A 356 24.97 -9.11 -2.79
C ARG A 356 24.23 -9.78 -3.93
N LEU A 357 22.95 -9.47 -4.11
CA LEU A 357 22.15 -10.02 -5.20
C LEU A 357 22.61 -9.53 -6.57
N LEU A 358 22.86 -8.23 -6.73
CA LEU A 358 23.39 -7.64 -7.96
C LEU A 358 24.74 -8.26 -8.32
N SER A 359 25.65 -8.36 -7.35
CA SER A 359 26.95 -8.99 -7.56
C SER A 359 26.84 -10.49 -7.87
N HIS A 360 25.94 -11.22 -7.21
CA HIS A 360 25.80 -12.67 -7.41
C HIS A 360 25.17 -13.02 -8.76
N PHE A 361 24.11 -12.30 -9.15
CA PHE A 361 23.39 -12.53 -10.41
C PHE A 361 23.99 -11.78 -11.60
N GLY A 362 25.05 -10.99 -11.40
CA GLY A 362 25.76 -10.27 -12.46
C GLY A 362 24.91 -9.16 -13.08
N ILE A 363 24.08 -8.49 -12.28
CA ILE A 363 23.18 -7.43 -12.75
C ILE A 363 23.89 -6.09 -12.58
N GLU A 364 23.99 -5.33 -13.67
CA GLU A 364 24.53 -3.97 -13.64
C GLU A 364 23.51 -3.01 -13.00
N ASP A 365 24.02 -2.06 -12.22
CA ASP A 365 23.22 -1.02 -11.60
C ASP A 365 23.12 0.16 -12.57
N GLU A 366 22.03 0.23 -13.35
CA GLU A 366 21.72 1.34 -14.26
C GLU A 366 20.92 2.48 -13.60
#